data_AF-A0A1F4Y5R0-F1
#
_entry.id   AF-A0A1F4Y5R0-F1
#
_cell.length_a   1.000
_cell.length_b   1.000
_cell.length_c   1.000
_cell.angle_alpha   90.00
_cell.angle_beta   90.00
_cell.angle_gamma   90.00
#
_symmetry.space_group_name_H-M   'P 1'
#
loop_
_entity.id
_entity.type
_entity.pdbx_description
1 polymer ?
#
loop_
_entity_poly.entity_id
_entity_poly.type
_entity_poly.pdbx_seq_one_letter_code
_entity_poly.pdbx_strand_id
1 'polypeptide(L)'
;MRGDSNMMDNTSMLYWYPKIKKLTIPQPWTGVVKCKTNITETLSNTNADFLSEKAIGENIDIAAVEKLCERLGYPVFMRSDYTSHKHNWKKSCFVTKKKDIIPHLQDIAHFSVCADIFTGIPFTAVMIRQYIKMASLFTAFHGAMPVNPEWRFFIHDGKIVCSHWYWIEDAIRNPSKENWKALMNTARSLTMVDGGFTTLTGYAKMVAKVLKGSWSIDFCLGANDVWYLIDMAESFKSWHPEDCPNHKIIKR
;
A
#
# COMPACT_ATOMS: atom_id res chain seq x y z
N MET A 1 -30.58 15.74 2.22
CA MET A 1 -30.90 14.62 1.31
C MET A 1 -29.81 13.59 1.44
N ARG A 2 -30.08 12.46 2.10
CA ARG A 2 -29.15 11.32 2.14
C ARG A 2 -29.27 10.63 0.79
N GLY A 3 -28.28 10.85 -0.08
CA GLY A 3 -28.20 10.18 -1.36
C GLY A 3 -27.69 8.77 -1.15
N ASP A 4 -28.54 7.79 -1.47
CA ASP A 4 -28.11 6.43 -1.75
C ASP A 4 -27.06 6.44 -2.87
N SER A 5 -25.83 6.06 -2.54
CA SER A 5 -25.08 5.09 -3.33
C SER A 5 -23.96 4.52 -2.46
N ASN A 6 -24.01 3.21 -2.21
CA ASN A 6 -22.87 2.38 -1.82
C ASN A 6 -21.84 2.36 -2.98
N MET A 7 -21.32 3.52 -3.37
CA MET A 7 -20.28 3.60 -4.38
C MET A 7 -18.98 3.20 -3.69
N MET A 8 -18.56 1.96 -3.94
CA MET A 8 -17.30 1.43 -3.40
C MET A 8 -16.17 2.38 -3.79
N ASP A 9 -15.48 2.93 -2.79
CA ASP A 9 -14.30 3.78 -2.99
C ASP A 9 -13.26 3.01 -3.82
N ASN A 10 -12.86 3.61 -4.94
CA ASN A 10 -11.99 2.98 -5.92
C ASN A 10 -10.57 2.72 -5.36
N THR A 11 -10.20 3.38 -4.25
CA THR A 11 -8.91 3.20 -3.57
C THR A 11 -8.81 1.85 -2.86
N SER A 12 -9.93 1.23 -2.48
CA SER A 12 -9.92 -0.10 -1.88
C SER A 12 -9.28 -1.13 -2.81
N MET A 13 -8.38 -1.95 -2.27
CA MET A 13 -7.84 -3.12 -2.98
C MET A 13 -8.94 -4.06 -3.46
N LEU A 14 -10.09 -4.11 -2.77
CA LEU A 14 -11.24 -4.90 -3.23
C LEU A 14 -11.77 -4.42 -4.58
N TYR A 15 -11.59 -3.14 -4.91
CA TYR A 15 -11.98 -2.56 -6.18
C TYR A 15 -10.92 -2.80 -7.26
N TRP A 16 -9.68 -2.36 -7.05
CA TRP A 16 -8.69 -2.31 -8.14
C TRP A 16 -7.95 -3.64 -8.36
N TYR A 17 -7.67 -4.41 -7.31
CA TYR A 17 -6.87 -5.64 -7.44
C TYR A 17 -7.51 -6.67 -8.38
N PRO A 18 -8.84 -6.95 -8.33
CA PRO A 18 -9.47 -7.86 -9.28
C PRO A 18 -9.35 -7.45 -10.74
N LYS A 19 -9.22 -6.15 -11.02
CA LYS A 19 -9.13 -5.59 -12.37
C LYS A 19 -7.72 -5.72 -12.95
N ILE A 20 -6.68 -5.69 -12.11
CA ILE A 20 -5.29 -5.74 -12.55
C ILE A 20 -4.60 -7.10 -12.35
N LYS A 21 -5.13 -8.00 -11.51
CA LYS A 21 -4.47 -9.27 -11.15
C LYS A 21 -4.22 -10.23 -12.33
N LYS A 22 -4.91 -10.01 -13.46
CA LYS A 22 -4.76 -10.78 -14.69
C LYS A 22 -3.79 -10.15 -15.70
N LEU A 23 -3.31 -8.94 -15.43
CA LEU A 23 -2.29 -8.30 -16.25
C LEU A 23 -0.96 -9.04 -16.09
N THR A 24 -0.13 -9.03 -17.13
CA THR A 24 1.22 -9.62 -17.13
C THR A 24 2.24 -8.75 -16.38
N ILE A 25 1.79 -7.97 -15.40
CA ILE A 25 2.63 -7.15 -14.54
C ILE A 25 2.97 -7.99 -13.31
N PRO A 26 4.26 -8.15 -12.94
CA PRO A 26 4.64 -8.82 -11.71
C PRO A 26 3.96 -8.18 -10.50
N GLN A 27 3.29 -9.00 -9.71
CA GLN A 27 2.53 -8.62 -8.53
C GLN A 27 2.72 -9.71 -7.49
N PRO A 28 2.81 -9.39 -6.20
CA PRO A 28 2.77 -10.42 -5.16
C PRO A 28 1.41 -11.11 -5.19
N TRP A 29 1.42 -12.42 -4.99
CA TRP A 29 0.18 -13.15 -4.74
C TRP A 29 -0.56 -12.51 -3.54
N THR A 30 -1.87 -12.35 -3.64
CA THR A 30 -2.69 -11.73 -2.58
C THR A 30 -3.92 -12.58 -2.27
N GLY A 31 -4.04 -12.97 -1.01
CA GLY A 31 -5.26 -13.51 -0.41
C GLY A 31 -6.07 -12.40 0.26
N VAL A 32 -7.39 -12.57 0.31
CA VAL A 32 -8.32 -11.57 0.84
C VAL A 32 -9.23 -12.22 1.88
N VAL A 33 -9.33 -11.61 3.05
CA VAL A 33 -10.33 -11.94 4.08
C VAL A 33 -11.19 -10.71 4.31
N LYS A 34 -12.48 -10.79 3.94
CA LYS A 34 -13.41 -9.67 4.17
C LYS A 34 -13.77 -9.60 5.65
N CYS A 35 -13.82 -8.38 6.17
CA CYS A 35 -14.34 -8.11 7.50
C CYS A 35 -15.88 -8.23 7.49
N LYS A 36 -16.49 -8.53 8.64
CA LYS A 36 -17.94 -8.56 8.79
C LYS A 36 -18.57 -7.17 8.67
N THR A 37 -17.85 -6.16 9.15
CA THR A 37 -18.24 -4.74 9.12
C THR A 37 -17.03 -3.88 8.71
N ASN A 38 -17.24 -2.58 8.49
CA ASN A 38 -16.14 -1.64 8.47
C ASN A 38 -15.60 -1.49 9.90
N ILE A 39 -14.36 -1.93 10.12
CA ILE A 39 -13.74 -1.90 11.44
C ILE A 39 -13.71 -0.46 11.94
N THR A 40 -13.26 0.50 11.13
CA THR A 40 -13.14 1.91 11.52
C THR A 40 -14.45 2.51 12.06
N GLU A 41 -15.60 2.21 11.43
CA GLU A 41 -16.93 2.64 11.91
C GLU A 41 -17.37 1.93 13.19
N THR A 42 -17.01 0.65 13.33
CA THR A 42 -17.35 -0.12 14.52
C THR A 42 -16.57 0.40 15.73
N LEU A 43 -15.29 0.74 15.51
CA LEU A 43 -14.37 1.19 16.56
C LEU A 43 -14.65 2.62 17.04
N SER A 44 -15.10 3.52 16.16
CA SER A 44 -15.43 4.91 16.53
C SER A 44 -16.65 5.04 17.45
N ASN A 45 -17.48 3.98 17.59
CA ASN A 45 -18.73 4.00 18.33
C ASN A 45 -18.67 3.29 19.70
N THR A 46 -17.50 2.80 20.13
CA THR A 46 -17.34 1.99 21.36
C THR A 46 -16.33 2.60 22.33
N ASN A 47 -16.68 2.70 23.62
CA ASN A 47 -15.95 3.52 24.60
C ASN A 47 -14.89 2.82 25.48
N ALA A 48 -14.57 1.53 25.28
CA ALA A 48 -13.38 0.89 25.89
C ALA A 48 -13.14 -0.49 25.25
N ASP A 49 -11.87 -0.87 25.04
CA ASP A 49 -11.39 -2.16 24.49
C ASP A 49 -11.71 -2.49 23.01
N PHE A 50 -11.89 -1.46 22.19
CA PHE A 50 -12.22 -1.62 20.76
C PHE A 50 -11.11 -2.30 19.93
N LEU A 51 -9.86 -2.22 20.35
CA LEU A 51 -8.73 -2.96 19.75
C LEU A 51 -8.40 -4.26 20.48
N SER A 52 -9.24 -4.75 21.38
CA SER A 52 -9.01 -6.05 22.02
C SER A 52 -8.95 -7.18 21.00
N GLU A 53 -8.23 -8.25 21.34
CA GLU A 53 -8.17 -9.47 20.53
C GLU A 53 -9.58 -9.99 20.22
N LYS A 54 -10.49 -9.92 21.21
CA LYS A 54 -11.89 -10.28 21.05
C LYS A 54 -12.58 -9.45 19.97
N ALA A 55 -12.47 -8.12 20.01
CA ALA A 55 -13.09 -7.24 19.02
C ALA A 55 -12.56 -7.48 17.60
N ILE A 56 -11.27 -7.74 17.46
CA ILE A 56 -10.64 -8.12 16.19
C ILE A 56 -11.20 -9.47 15.69
N GLY A 57 -11.25 -10.50 16.54
CA GLY A 57 -11.79 -11.82 16.19
C GLY A 57 -13.29 -11.86 15.92
N GLU A 58 -14.06 -10.93 16.49
CA GLU A 58 -15.48 -10.78 16.21
C GLU A 58 -15.73 -10.23 14.80
N ASN A 59 -14.82 -9.40 14.28
CA ASN A 59 -14.98 -8.71 12.98
C ASN A 59 -14.17 -9.32 11.83
N ILE A 60 -13.09 -10.03 12.14
CA ILE A 60 -12.19 -10.66 11.16
C ILE A 60 -12.18 -12.17 11.41
N ASP A 61 -12.34 -12.97 10.36
CA ASP A 61 -12.11 -14.41 10.41
C ASP A 61 -10.61 -14.70 10.56
N ILE A 62 -10.14 -14.80 11.81
CA ILE A 62 -8.73 -15.04 12.14
C ILE A 62 -8.26 -16.40 11.62
N ALA A 63 -9.10 -17.43 11.64
CA ALA A 63 -8.73 -18.74 11.10
C ALA A 63 -8.48 -18.67 9.58
N ALA A 64 -9.27 -17.88 8.84
CA ALA A 64 -9.02 -17.63 7.43
C ALA A 64 -7.71 -16.85 7.20
N VAL A 65 -7.41 -15.85 8.03
CA VAL A 65 -6.13 -15.10 7.96
C VAL A 65 -4.94 -16.04 8.20
N GLU A 66 -4.98 -16.83 9.27
CA GLU A 66 -3.94 -17.80 9.61
C GLU A 66 -3.70 -18.78 8.47
N LYS A 67 -4.77 -19.35 7.89
CA LYS A 67 -4.68 -20.29 6.77
C LYS A 67 -4.00 -19.67 5.54
N LEU A 68 -4.25 -18.39 5.25
CA LEU A 68 -3.59 -17.68 4.15
C LEU A 68 -2.11 -17.43 4.45
N CYS A 69 -1.77 -17.03 5.68
CA CYS A 69 -0.38 -16.85 6.12
C CYS A 69 0.40 -18.17 6.04
N GLU A 70 -0.17 -19.26 6.54
CA GLU A 70 0.42 -20.60 6.50
C GLU A 70 0.61 -21.10 5.08
N ARG A 71 -0.36 -20.85 4.19
CA ARG A 71 -0.25 -21.21 2.76
C ARG A 71 0.94 -20.53 2.07
N LEU A 72 1.20 -19.27 2.38
CA LEU A 72 2.31 -18.52 1.79
C LEU A 72 3.66 -18.83 2.45
N GLY A 73 3.64 -19.25 3.70
CA GLY A 73 4.82 -19.28 4.56
C GLY A 73 5.21 -17.88 5.04
N TYR A 74 5.92 -17.82 6.16
CA TYR A 74 6.41 -16.57 6.72
C TYR A 74 7.79 -16.20 6.15
N PRO A 75 8.13 -14.90 6.05
CA PRO A 75 7.26 -13.76 6.38
C PRO A 75 6.19 -13.50 5.30
N VAL A 76 5.09 -12.84 5.71
CA VAL A 76 4.06 -12.32 4.82
C VAL A 76 3.93 -10.80 4.95
N PHE A 77 3.36 -10.17 3.92
CA PHE A 77 3.00 -8.76 3.97
C PHE A 77 1.49 -8.60 4.21
N MET A 78 1.12 -8.06 5.36
CA MET A 78 -0.27 -7.86 5.80
C MET A 78 -0.66 -6.39 5.65
N ARG A 79 -1.88 -6.11 5.17
CA ARG A 79 -2.43 -4.75 5.11
C ARG A 79 -3.97 -4.78 5.17
N SER A 80 -4.59 -3.64 5.44
CA SER A 80 -6.00 -3.45 5.11
C SER A 80 -6.16 -3.23 3.61
N ASP A 81 -7.41 -3.18 3.15
CA ASP A 81 -7.73 -2.83 1.78
C ASP A 81 -7.38 -1.38 1.39
N TYR A 82 -6.93 -0.54 2.33
CA TYR A 82 -6.50 0.83 2.06
C TYR A 82 -5.05 1.11 2.47
N THR A 83 -4.59 0.60 3.61
CA THR A 83 -3.28 0.96 4.19
C THR A 83 -2.59 -0.21 4.87
N SER A 84 -1.27 -0.12 5.01
CA SER A 84 -0.45 -1.13 5.69
C SER A 84 0.24 -0.60 6.95
N HIS A 85 0.04 0.67 7.32
CA HIS A 85 0.78 1.33 8.40
C HIS A 85 2.32 1.11 8.31
N LYS A 86 2.87 1.25 7.10
CA LYS A 86 4.26 0.86 6.79
C LYS A 86 5.34 1.55 7.62
N HIS A 87 5.07 2.73 8.18
CA HIS A 87 6.03 3.43 9.04
C HIS A 87 6.31 2.69 10.37
N ASN A 88 5.42 1.77 10.78
CA ASN A 88 5.61 0.85 11.91
C ASN A 88 5.91 -0.60 11.46
N TRP A 89 6.52 -0.75 10.27
CA TRP A 89 6.81 -2.00 9.54
C TRP A 89 6.83 -3.31 10.35
N LYS A 90 7.79 -3.45 11.29
CA LYS A 90 8.00 -4.68 12.09
C LYS A 90 6.86 -5.04 13.03
N LYS A 91 5.99 -4.10 13.38
CA LYS A 91 4.84 -4.28 14.27
C LYS A 91 3.49 -4.20 13.54
N SER A 92 3.50 -3.93 12.23
CA SER A 92 2.30 -3.71 11.42
C SER A 92 2.22 -4.66 10.22
N CYS A 93 2.84 -4.33 9.10
CA CYS A 93 2.64 -5.05 7.85
C CYS A 93 3.61 -6.21 7.62
N PHE A 94 4.69 -6.34 8.39
CA PHE A 94 5.69 -7.40 8.19
C PHE A 94 5.55 -8.51 9.24
N VAL A 95 4.72 -9.51 8.95
CA VAL A 95 4.40 -10.59 9.88
C VAL A 95 5.38 -11.74 9.67
N THR A 96 6.15 -12.10 10.70
CA THR A 96 7.22 -13.12 10.61
C THR A 96 6.85 -14.46 11.23
N LYS A 97 5.76 -14.53 11.99
CA LYS A 97 5.31 -15.74 12.71
C LYS A 97 3.84 -15.63 13.07
N LYS A 98 3.19 -16.79 13.21
CA LYS A 98 1.76 -16.92 13.51
C LYS A 98 1.29 -16.12 14.72
N LYS A 99 2.03 -16.18 15.82
CA LYS A 99 1.69 -15.49 17.08
C LYS A 99 1.63 -13.96 16.97
N ASP A 100 2.16 -13.38 15.90
CA ASP A 100 2.18 -11.93 15.70
C ASP A 100 0.98 -11.44 14.85
N ILE A 101 0.14 -12.33 14.31
CA ILE A 101 -0.99 -11.95 13.42
C ILE A 101 -1.92 -10.93 14.10
N ILE A 102 -2.39 -11.23 15.31
CA ILE A 102 -3.38 -10.40 16.00
C ILE A 102 -2.79 -9.04 16.40
N PRO A 103 -1.60 -8.94 17.04
CA PRO A 103 -0.95 -7.65 17.29
C PRO A 103 -0.77 -6.78 16.04
N HIS A 104 -0.43 -7.40 14.91
CA HIS A 104 -0.25 -6.68 13.65
C HIS A 104 -1.58 -6.16 13.06
N LEU A 105 -2.65 -6.96 13.16
CA LEU A 105 -4.01 -6.52 12.79
C LEU A 105 -4.49 -5.36 13.67
N GLN A 106 -4.24 -5.43 14.97
CA GLN A 106 -4.57 -4.36 15.93
C GLN A 106 -3.83 -3.07 15.56
N ASP A 107 -2.55 -3.14 15.21
CA ASP A 107 -1.75 -1.97 14.85
C ASP A 107 -2.22 -1.32 13.53
N ILE A 108 -2.59 -2.14 12.53
CA ILE A 108 -3.19 -1.66 11.27
C ILE A 108 -4.56 -1.04 11.53
N ALA A 109 -5.40 -1.67 12.36
CA ALA A 109 -6.72 -1.15 12.72
C ALA A 109 -6.62 0.18 13.48
N HIS A 110 -5.74 0.26 14.47
CA HIS A 110 -5.46 1.49 15.21
C HIS A 110 -5.02 2.61 14.28
N PHE A 111 -4.06 2.34 13.38
CA PHE A 111 -3.63 3.33 12.40
C PHE A 111 -4.79 3.76 11.49
N SER A 112 -5.62 2.82 11.03
CA SER A 112 -6.76 3.14 10.17
C SER A 112 -7.74 4.07 10.87
N VAL A 113 -7.99 3.89 12.18
CA VAL A 113 -8.82 4.80 12.97
C VAL A 113 -8.17 6.17 13.14
N CYS A 114 -6.86 6.25 13.38
CA CYS A 114 -6.17 7.51 13.70
C CYS A 114 -5.68 8.32 12.49
N ALA A 115 -5.56 7.73 11.31
CA ALA A 115 -4.88 8.35 10.17
C ALA A 115 -5.67 9.49 9.48
N ASP A 116 -6.99 9.56 9.69
CA ASP A 116 -7.82 10.69 9.28
C ASP A 116 -8.64 11.18 10.47
N ILE A 117 -8.49 12.45 10.82
CA ILE A 117 -9.05 13.11 12.01
C ILE A 117 -10.59 13.11 11.98
N PHE A 118 -11.23 13.06 10.80
CA PHE A 118 -12.69 13.18 10.70
C PHE A 118 -13.42 11.85 10.53
N THR A 119 -12.83 10.87 9.84
CA THR A 119 -13.54 9.60 9.52
C THR A 119 -12.69 8.35 9.68
N GLY A 120 -11.40 8.48 9.96
CA GLY A 120 -10.43 7.40 9.75
C GLY A 120 -10.37 6.94 8.28
N ILE A 121 -9.51 5.97 8.02
CA ILE A 121 -9.41 5.24 6.75
C ILE A 121 -10.28 3.98 6.88
N PRO A 122 -11.15 3.64 5.92
CA PRO A 122 -11.95 2.42 6.01
C PRO A 122 -11.08 1.16 6.10
N PHE A 123 -11.58 0.16 6.83
CA PHE A 123 -10.94 -1.15 6.94
C PHE A 123 -12.02 -2.22 6.82
N THR A 124 -12.19 -2.71 5.59
CA THR A 124 -13.27 -3.63 5.22
C THR A 124 -12.75 -5.01 4.79
N ALA A 125 -11.44 -5.15 4.60
CA ALA A 125 -10.81 -6.44 4.38
C ALA A 125 -9.34 -6.44 4.80
N VAL A 126 -8.84 -7.62 5.17
CA VAL A 126 -7.42 -7.93 5.37
C VAL A 126 -6.87 -8.53 4.09
N MET A 127 -5.74 -8.01 3.64
CA MET A 127 -4.99 -8.50 2.50
C MET A 127 -3.72 -9.19 3.00
N ILE A 128 -3.57 -10.47 2.67
CA ILE A 128 -2.39 -11.27 3.00
C ILE A 128 -1.60 -11.49 1.71
N ARG A 129 -0.44 -10.87 1.60
CA ARG A 129 0.37 -10.83 0.38
C ARG A 129 1.66 -11.62 0.56
N GLN A 130 2.08 -12.27 -0.52
CA GLN A 130 3.44 -12.82 -0.61
C GLN A 130 4.44 -11.72 -0.30
N TYR A 131 5.34 -11.98 0.65
CA TYR A 131 6.43 -11.07 0.91
C TYR A 131 7.43 -11.12 -0.25
N ILE A 132 7.66 -9.97 -0.88
CA ILE A 132 8.72 -9.81 -1.87
C ILE A 132 9.92 -9.21 -1.15
N LYS A 133 11.06 -9.91 -1.19
CA LYS A 133 12.32 -9.34 -0.71
C LYS A 133 12.68 -8.18 -1.62
N MET A 134 12.73 -6.97 -1.08
CA MET A 134 12.97 -5.75 -1.86
C MET A 134 14.47 -5.47 -2.03
N ALA A 135 14.83 -4.74 -3.08
CA ALA A 135 16.18 -4.21 -3.32
C ALA A 135 16.49 -3.04 -2.36
N SER A 136 16.42 -3.30 -1.05
CA SER A 136 16.48 -2.28 -0.01
C SER A 136 17.80 -1.51 -0.02
N LEU A 137 17.68 -0.18 -0.11
CA LEU A 137 18.81 0.74 -0.07
C LEU A 137 19.28 0.95 1.37
N PHE A 138 18.32 1.16 2.27
CA PHE A 138 18.48 1.35 3.71
C PHE A 138 17.11 1.15 4.39
N THR A 139 17.05 1.33 5.70
CA THR A 139 15.79 1.33 6.47
C THR A 139 15.56 2.67 7.12
N ALA A 140 14.30 3.07 7.28
CA ALA A 140 13.91 4.31 7.93
C ALA A 140 12.67 4.09 8.82
N PHE A 141 12.26 5.14 9.53
CA PHE A 141 11.09 5.19 10.40
C PHE A 141 11.17 4.24 11.61
N HIS A 142 10.19 4.35 12.52
CA HIS A 142 10.20 3.62 13.79
C HIS A 142 10.16 2.09 13.63
N GLY A 143 9.57 1.60 12.54
CA GLY A 143 9.49 0.16 12.25
C GLY A 143 10.72 -0.44 11.56
N ALA A 144 11.78 0.33 11.27
CA ALA A 144 12.85 -0.07 10.36
C ALA A 144 12.30 -0.50 8.98
N MET A 145 11.39 0.32 8.44
CA MET A 145 10.79 0.13 7.13
C MET A 145 11.86 0.18 6.04
N PRO A 146 11.94 -0.82 5.14
CA PRO A 146 12.81 -0.78 3.98
C PRO A 146 12.47 0.39 3.05
N VAL A 147 13.49 1.17 2.71
CA VAL A 147 13.43 2.19 1.65
C VAL A 147 14.07 1.57 0.41
N ASN A 148 13.27 1.45 -0.66
CA ASN A 148 13.63 0.72 -1.87
C ASN A 148 13.54 1.63 -3.09
N PRO A 149 14.13 1.25 -4.24
CA PRO A 149 13.81 1.89 -5.50
C PRO A 149 12.31 1.77 -5.79
N GLU A 150 11.62 2.90 -5.77
CA GLU A 150 10.16 2.94 -5.85
C GLU A 150 9.73 4.17 -6.65
N TRP A 151 8.85 3.95 -7.63
CA TRP A 151 8.33 4.98 -8.52
C TRP A 151 6.82 4.99 -8.47
N ARG A 152 6.26 6.20 -8.46
CA ARG A 152 4.84 6.45 -8.54
C ARG A 152 4.48 7.01 -9.91
N PHE A 153 3.56 6.35 -10.60
CA PHE A 153 3.00 6.83 -11.86
C PHE A 153 1.60 7.37 -11.62
N PHE A 154 1.27 8.47 -12.28
CA PHE A 154 -0.06 9.02 -12.29
C PHE A 154 -0.70 8.89 -13.67
N ILE A 155 -1.92 8.37 -13.69
CA ILE A 155 -2.75 8.20 -14.87
C ILE A 155 -3.97 9.09 -14.73
N HIS A 156 -4.40 9.67 -15.85
CA HIS A 156 -5.67 10.35 -15.98
C HIS A 156 -6.29 9.95 -17.33
N ASP A 157 -7.52 9.42 -17.29
CA ASP A 157 -8.29 9.03 -18.47
C ASP A 157 -7.50 8.18 -19.48
N GLY A 158 -6.85 7.13 -18.96
CA GLY A 158 -6.11 6.15 -19.76
C GLY A 158 -4.75 6.64 -20.28
N LYS A 159 -4.29 7.82 -19.85
CA LYS A 159 -2.98 8.37 -20.20
C LYS A 159 -2.12 8.57 -18.97
N ILE A 160 -0.84 8.22 -19.07
CA ILE A 160 0.15 8.60 -18.05
C ILE A 160 0.36 10.12 -18.18
N VAL A 161 0.20 10.85 -17.07
CA VAL A 161 0.35 12.31 -17.05
C VAL A 161 1.68 12.74 -16.42
N CYS A 162 2.14 12.05 -15.38
CA CYS A 162 3.44 12.27 -14.75
C CYS A 162 3.89 11.03 -13.98
N SER A 163 5.15 11.03 -13.59
CA SER A 163 5.76 10.01 -12.74
C SER A 163 6.77 10.65 -11.82
N HIS A 164 6.85 10.17 -10.59
CA HIS A 164 7.71 10.75 -9.56
C HIS A 164 8.43 9.65 -8.80
N TRP A 165 9.65 9.96 -8.35
CA TRP A 165 10.31 9.14 -7.35
C TRP A 165 9.46 9.13 -6.09
N TYR A 166 9.20 7.94 -5.54
CA TYR A 166 8.24 7.79 -4.44
C TYR A 166 8.69 8.50 -3.16
N TRP A 167 10.01 8.45 -2.87
CA TRP A 167 10.54 8.91 -1.59
C TRP A 167 10.82 10.41 -1.59
N ILE A 168 10.14 11.12 -0.68
CA ILE A 168 10.37 12.53 -0.40
C ILE A 168 11.49 12.60 0.63
N GLU A 169 12.61 13.26 0.29
CA GLU A 169 13.77 13.36 1.20
C GLU A 169 13.37 13.92 2.57
N ASP A 170 12.57 14.98 2.59
CA ASP A 170 12.13 15.65 3.83
C ASP A 170 11.14 14.85 4.66
N ALA A 171 10.61 13.74 4.12
CA ALA A 171 9.76 12.81 4.86
C ALA A 171 10.56 11.67 5.53
N ILE A 172 11.81 11.44 5.13
CA ILE A 172 12.65 10.37 5.71
C ILE A 172 12.98 10.69 7.16
N ARG A 173 12.78 9.72 8.05
CA ARG A 173 13.10 9.82 9.48
C ARG A 173 13.98 8.64 9.88
N ASN A 174 14.98 8.89 10.73
CA ASN A 174 15.85 7.84 11.31
C ASN A 174 16.44 6.87 10.27
N PRO A 175 17.11 7.35 9.21
CA PRO A 175 17.74 6.47 8.21
C PRO A 175 18.86 5.64 8.85
N SER A 176 18.98 4.37 8.48
CA SER A 176 20.02 3.46 9.01
C SER A 176 21.39 3.62 8.36
N LYS A 177 21.52 4.49 7.35
CA LYS A 177 22.78 4.79 6.66
C LYS A 177 22.96 6.29 6.58
N GLU A 178 24.15 6.79 6.88
CA GLU A 178 24.45 8.23 6.82
C GLU A 178 24.37 8.79 5.38
N ASN A 179 24.83 8.01 4.40
CA ASN A 179 24.83 8.38 2.99
C ASN A 179 23.50 8.07 2.26
N TRP A 180 22.38 7.95 2.98
CA TRP A 180 21.08 7.55 2.43
C TRP A 180 20.62 8.41 1.25
N LYS A 181 20.87 9.73 1.26
CA LYS A 181 20.53 10.62 0.14
C LYS A 181 21.25 10.23 -1.15
N ALA A 182 22.55 9.95 -1.06
CA ALA A 182 23.34 9.51 -2.21
C ALA A 182 22.82 8.17 -2.75
N LEU A 183 22.46 7.23 -1.85
CA LEU A 183 21.89 5.94 -2.25
C LEU A 183 20.57 6.11 -3.03
N MET A 184 19.66 6.98 -2.57
CA MET A 184 18.41 7.24 -3.29
C MET A 184 18.66 7.92 -4.64
N ASN A 185 19.54 8.93 -4.68
CA ASN A 185 19.86 9.64 -5.92
C ASN A 185 20.51 8.73 -6.97
N THR A 186 21.41 7.84 -6.55
CA THR A 186 21.99 6.82 -7.41
C THR A 186 20.92 5.86 -7.92
N ALA A 187 20.08 5.30 -7.04
CA ALA A 187 19.02 4.37 -7.44
C ALA A 187 18.01 5.00 -8.42
N ARG A 188 17.61 6.24 -8.16
CA ARG A 188 16.75 7.02 -9.05
C ARG A 188 17.38 7.19 -10.43
N SER A 189 18.66 7.56 -10.47
CA SER A 189 19.39 7.80 -11.73
C SER A 189 19.59 6.51 -12.53
N LEU A 190 19.95 5.41 -11.86
CA LEU A 190 20.12 4.10 -12.50
C LEU A 190 18.84 3.63 -13.16
N THR A 191 17.70 3.73 -12.46
CA THR A 191 16.38 3.33 -13.00
C THR A 191 16.04 4.04 -14.32
N MET A 192 16.51 5.28 -14.50
CA MET A 192 16.24 6.09 -15.70
C MET A 192 17.08 5.67 -16.90
N VAL A 193 18.23 5.01 -16.70
CA VAL A 193 19.20 4.67 -17.76
C VAL A 193 19.29 3.17 -18.05
N ASP A 194 18.87 2.31 -17.12
CA ASP A 194 18.97 0.85 -17.22
C ASP A 194 17.75 0.18 -17.90
N GLY A 195 16.80 0.96 -18.40
CA GLY A 195 15.56 0.46 -18.99
C GLY A 195 14.46 0.11 -17.97
N GLY A 196 14.73 0.23 -16.68
CA GLY A 196 13.74 0.09 -15.61
C GLY A 196 12.58 1.06 -15.79
N PHE A 197 12.86 2.34 -16.07
CA PHE A 197 11.82 3.33 -16.31
C PHE A 197 10.95 3.03 -17.55
N THR A 198 11.54 2.48 -18.61
CA THR A 198 10.80 2.01 -19.80
C THR A 198 9.86 0.87 -19.44
N THR A 199 10.33 -0.08 -18.63
CA THR A 199 9.53 -1.21 -18.13
C THR A 199 8.33 -0.72 -17.32
N LEU A 200 8.59 0.19 -16.37
CA LEU A 200 7.55 0.79 -15.52
C LEU A 200 6.51 1.57 -16.33
N THR A 201 6.95 2.32 -17.34
CA THR A 201 6.06 3.02 -18.27
C THR A 201 5.17 2.03 -19.04
N GLY A 202 5.72 0.88 -19.46
CA GLY A 202 4.95 -0.20 -20.07
C GLY A 202 3.87 -0.76 -19.15
N TYR A 203 4.22 -1.03 -17.89
CA TYR A 203 3.27 -1.50 -16.88
C TYR A 203 2.17 -0.47 -16.58
N ALA A 204 2.53 0.79 -16.40
CA ALA A 204 1.54 1.86 -16.18
C ALA A 204 0.57 1.99 -17.37
N LYS A 205 1.05 1.86 -18.62
CA LYS A 205 0.17 1.83 -19.81
C LYS A 205 -0.79 0.63 -19.80
N MET A 206 -0.37 -0.54 -19.32
CA MET A 206 -1.26 -1.70 -19.19
C MET A 206 -2.39 -1.44 -18.20
N VAL A 207 -2.07 -0.82 -17.05
CA VAL A 207 -3.07 -0.43 -16.06
C VAL A 207 -4.02 0.64 -16.63
N ALA A 208 -3.49 1.62 -17.35
CA ALA A 208 -4.26 2.70 -17.99
C ALA A 208 -5.34 2.18 -18.96
N LYS A 209 -5.12 1.02 -19.58
CA LYS A 209 -6.07 0.40 -20.50
C LYS A 209 -7.27 -0.25 -19.81
N VAL A 210 -7.13 -0.63 -18.53
CA VAL A 210 -8.17 -1.39 -17.82
C VAL A 210 -8.88 -0.59 -16.72
N LEU A 211 -8.29 0.52 -16.27
CA LEU A 211 -8.89 1.42 -15.28
C LEU A 211 -9.19 2.78 -15.89
N LYS A 212 -10.43 3.23 -15.70
CA LYS A 212 -10.89 4.58 -16.08
C LYS A 212 -10.67 5.56 -14.93
N GLY A 213 -10.56 6.85 -15.23
CA GLY A 213 -10.39 7.93 -14.25
C GLY A 213 -8.93 8.17 -13.86
N SER A 214 -8.73 8.73 -12.67
CA SER A 214 -7.43 9.21 -12.18
C SER A 214 -6.81 8.27 -11.14
N TRP A 215 -5.65 7.70 -11.44
CA TRP A 215 -4.98 6.72 -10.59
C TRP A 215 -3.52 7.05 -10.28
N SER A 216 -3.11 6.79 -9.04
CA SER A 216 -1.73 6.65 -8.63
C SER A 216 -1.35 5.17 -8.59
N ILE A 217 -0.19 4.80 -9.11
CA ILE A 217 0.32 3.42 -9.14
C ILE A 217 1.75 3.40 -8.64
N ASP A 218 2.01 2.57 -7.63
CA ASP A 218 3.33 2.41 -7.03
C ASP A 218 3.98 1.11 -7.50
N PHE A 219 5.20 1.25 -7.99
CA PHE A 219 6.06 0.13 -8.37
C PHE A 219 7.32 0.11 -7.53
N CYS A 220 7.73 -1.07 -7.07
CA CYS A 220 8.93 -1.26 -6.26
C CYS A 220 9.83 -2.35 -6.86
N LEU A 221 11.15 -2.15 -6.78
CA LEU A 221 12.13 -3.11 -7.26
C LEU A 221 12.39 -4.21 -6.21
N GLY A 222 12.19 -5.46 -6.62
CA GLY A 222 12.57 -6.63 -5.85
C GLY A 222 14.08 -6.88 -5.88
N ALA A 223 14.59 -7.61 -4.89
CA ALA A 223 16.00 -8.02 -4.82
C ALA A 223 16.42 -9.03 -5.92
N ASN A 224 15.47 -9.44 -6.75
CA ASN A 224 15.64 -10.27 -7.94
C ASN A 224 15.61 -9.44 -9.23
N ASP A 225 15.79 -8.12 -9.14
CA ASP A 225 15.79 -7.18 -10.25
C ASP A 225 14.47 -7.12 -11.05
N VAL A 226 13.35 -7.51 -10.41
CA VAL A 226 12.00 -7.44 -11.00
C VAL A 226 11.22 -6.28 -10.38
N TRP A 227 10.61 -5.46 -11.22
CA TRP A 227 9.67 -4.42 -10.79
C TRP A 227 8.28 -5.01 -10.53
N TYR A 228 7.77 -4.78 -9.32
CA TYR A 228 6.45 -5.23 -8.88
C TYR A 228 5.48 -4.07 -8.74
N LEU A 229 4.24 -4.22 -9.20
CA LEU A 229 3.15 -3.33 -8.82
C LEU A 229 2.74 -3.66 -7.38
N ILE A 230 2.97 -2.70 -6.48
CA ILE A 230 2.79 -2.89 -5.05
C ILE A 230 1.58 -2.16 -4.49
N ASP A 231 1.16 -1.03 -5.06
CA ASP A 231 -0.01 -0.31 -4.57
C ASP A 231 -0.71 0.53 -5.63
N MET A 232 -1.98 0.84 -5.38
CA MET A 232 -2.78 1.74 -6.19
C MET A 232 -3.78 2.51 -5.33
N ALA A 233 -4.06 3.75 -5.73
CA ALA A 233 -5.08 4.59 -5.12
C ALA A 233 -5.63 5.58 -6.15
N GLU A 234 -6.75 6.22 -5.83
CA GLU A 234 -7.17 7.39 -6.60
C GLU A 234 -6.12 8.51 -6.51
N SER A 235 -5.85 9.17 -7.64
CA SER A 235 -4.81 10.18 -7.75
C SER A 235 -4.92 11.28 -6.71
N PHE A 236 -6.12 11.80 -6.46
CA PHE A 236 -6.33 12.94 -5.56
C PHE A 236 -6.02 12.62 -4.09
N LYS A 237 -6.16 11.35 -3.68
CA LYS A 237 -5.83 10.82 -2.35
C LYS A 237 -4.33 10.55 -2.15
N SER A 238 -3.56 10.58 -3.23
CA SER A 238 -2.12 10.32 -3.19
C SER A 238 -1.33 11.61 -3.02
N TRP A 239 -0.21 11.56 -2.30
CA TRP A 239 0.74 12.67 -2.30
C TRP A 239 1.27 12.89 -3.72
N HIS A 240 1.33 14.16 -4.13
CA HIS A 240 1.82 14.60 -5.44
C HIS A 240 2.53 15.96 -5.26
N PRO A 241 3.70 16.19 -5.90
CA PRO A 241 4.42 17.47 -5.78
C PRO A 241 3.54 18.66 -6.21
N GLU A 242 3.56 19.76 -5.45
CA GLU A 242 2.77 20.97 -5.72
C GLU A 242 3.27 21.75 -6.94
N ASP A 243 4.57 21.68 -7.19
CA ASP A 243 5.28 22.34 -8.29
C ASP A 243 5.16 21.59 -9.63
N CYS A 244 4.64 20.36 -9.63
CA CYS A 244 4.46 19.59 -10.85
C CYS A 244 3.36 20.25 -11.73
N PRO A 245 3.61 20.50 -13.04
CA PRO A 245 2.65 21.14 -13.93
C PRO A 245 1.27 20.45 -14.01
N ASN A 246 1.21 19.15 -13.73
CA ASN A 246 -0.01 18.35 -13.75
C ASN A 246 -0.74 18.28 -12.40
N HIS A 247 -0.27 18.98 -11.36
CA HIS A 247 -0.85 18.90 -10.01
C HIS A 247 -2.37 19.16 -9.98
N LYS A 248 -2.82 20.19 -10.72
CA LYS A 248 -4.25 20.51 -10.83
C LYS A 248 -5.09 19.41 -11.50
N ILE A 249 -4.49 18.61 -12.39
CA ILE A 249 -5.17 17.47 -13.03
C ILE A 249 -5.29 16.31 -12.04
N ILE A 250 -4.26 16.09 -11.23
CA ILE A 250 -4.19 15.00 -10.24
C ILE A 250 -5.10 15.24 -9.04
N LYS A 251 -5.26 16.50 -8.61
CA LYS A 251 -6.03 16.88 -7.43
C LYS A 251 -7.48 17.27 -7.71
N ARG A 252 -7.95 17.06 -8.94
CA ARG A 252 -9.37 17.15 -9.33
C ARG A 252 -10.02 15.78 -9.23
#